data_AF-A0A7C3JNX5-F1
#
_entry.id   AF-A0A7C3JNX5-F1
#
_cell.length_a   1.000
_cell.length_b   1.000
_cell.length_c   1.000
_cell.angle_alpha   90.00
_cell.angle_beta   90.00
_cell.angle_gamma   90.00
#
_symmetry.space_group_name_H-M   'P 1'
#
loop_
_entity.id
_entity.type
_entity.pdbx_description
1 polymer ?
#
loop_
_entity_poly.entity_id
_entity_poly.type
_entity_poly.pdbx_seq_one_letter_code
_entity_poly.pdbx_strand_id
1 'polypeptide(L)'
;MFNRQRSREIENFAIALAREFAGRFPPDAGRDDAQAAARLARTIDEICDRAASFQRREQLGMFRRARFGTAFKLELKHAGYPPEFVDSLTRRLLLVMARP
;
A
#
# COMPACT_ATOMS: atom_id res chain seq x y z
N MET A 1 13.31 -18.90 17.89
CA MET A 1 11.96 -19.16 17.35
C MET A 1 11.16 -17.86 17.28
N PHE A 2 11.25 -17.01 16.24
CA PHE A 2 10.41 -15.78 16.16
C PHE A 2 10.22 -15.25 14.72
N ASN A 3 9.42 -15.93 13.88
CA ASN A 3 9.12 -15.43 12.52
C ASN A 3 7.62 -15.28 12.19
N ARG A 4 6.70 -15.64 13.09
CA ARG A 4 5.24 -15.61 12.80
C ARG A 4 4.56 -14.28 13.14
N GLN A 5 5.00 -13.56 14.18
CA GLN A 5 4.36 -12.30 14.60
C GLN A 5 4.55 -11.17 13.59
N ARG A 6 5.76 -10.99 13.05
CA ARG A 6 6.06 -9.92 12.07
C ARG A 6 5.22 -10.02 10.80
N SER A 7 4.93 -11.25 10.34
CA SER A 7 4.14 -11.47 9.13
C SER A 7 2.70 -10.94 9.26
N ARG A 8 2.10 -11.09 10.45
CA ARG A 8 0.78 -10.53 10.74
C ARG A 8 0.83 -9.01 10.89
N GLU A 9 1.90 -8.48 11.47
CA GLU A 9 2.08 -7.04 11.65
C GLU A 9 2.14 -6.32 10.29
N ILE A 10 2.86 -6.88 9.33
CA ILE A 10 2.98 -6.35 7.96
C ILE A 10 1.65 -6.43 7.20
N GLU A 11 0.92 -7.53 7.37
CA GLU A 11 -0.43 -7.68 6.82
C GLU A 11 -1.41 -6.67 7.42
N ASN A 12 -1.37 -6.49 8.74
CA ASN A 12 -2.21 -5.51 9.44
C ASN A 12 -1.85 -4.08 9.01
N PHE A 13 -0.56 -3.78 8.86
CA PHE A 13 -0.07 -2.51 8.34
C PHE A 13 -0.57 -2.26 6.91
N ALA A 14 -0.54 -3.28 6.03
CA ALA A 14 -1.07 -3.19 4.67
C ALA A 14 -2.58 -2.88 4.66
N ILE A 15 -3.36 -3.60 5.47
CA ILE A 15 -4.81 -3.43 5.58
C ILE A 15 -5.13 -2.03 6.14
N ALA A 16 -4.43 -1.61 7.20
CA ALA A 16 -4.61 -0.29 7.80
C ALA A 16 -4.29 0.82 6.79
N LEU A 17 -3.21 0.68 6.01
CA LEU A 17 -2.83 1.60 4.95
C LEU A 17 -3.87 1.69 3.84
N ALA A 18 -4.35 0.55 3.36
CA ALA A 18 -5.38 0.49 2.33
C ALA A 18 -6.69 1.11 2.80
N ARG A 19 -7.08 0.88 4.06
CA ARG A 19 -8.27 1.47 4.67
C ARG A 19 -8.13 2.97 4.89
N GLU A 20 -6.97 3.44 5.35
CA GLU A 20 -6.71 4.88 5.51
C GLU A 20 -6.76 5.58 4.17
N PHE A 21 -6.16 4.97 3.15
CA PHE A 21 -6.20 5.43 1.77
C PHE A 21 -7.64 5.48 1.22
N ALA A 22 -8.41 4.40 1.38
CA ALA A 22 -9.81 4.33 0.94
C ALA A 22 -10.73 5.29 1.72
N GLY A 23 -10.41 5.57 2.98
CA GLY A 23 -11.14 6.55 3.80
C GLY A 23 -10.84 7.99 3.39
N ARG A 24 -9.59 8.30 3.05
CA ARG A 24 -9.18 9.63 2.53
C ARG A 24 -9.60 9.86 1.08
N PHE A 25 -9.62 8.80 0.29
CA PHE A 25 -10.00 8.81 -1.11
C PHE A 25 -11.08 7.77 -1.34
N PRO A 26 -12.35 8.18 -1.37
CA PRO A 26 -13.40 7.30 -1.88
C PRO A 26 -13.10 6.95 -3.35
N PRO A 27 -13.36 5.72 -3.81
CA PRO A 27 -13.18 5.31 -5.21
C PRO A 27 -14.01 6.16 -6.20
N ASP A 28 -15.04 6.87 -5.70
CA ASP A 28 -15.94 7.73 -6.45
C ASP A 28 -15.47 9.21 -6.52
N ALA A 29 -14.55 9.62 -5.65
CA ALA A 29 -14.31 11.03 -5.33
C ALA A 29 -13.45 11.83 -6.34
N GLY A 30 -13.20 11.35 -7.56
CA GLY A 30 -12.38 12.14 -8.46
C GLY A 30 -11.98 11.49 -9.76
N ARG A 31 -12.95 10.98 -10.52
CA ARG A 31 -12.69 10.58 -11.91
C ARG A 31 -12.43 11.78 -12.82
N ASP A 32 -12.81 12.99 -12.40
CA ASP A 32 -12.80 14.20 -13.24
C ASP A 32 -11.90 15.34 -12.74
N ASP A 33 -11.29 15.21 -11.55
CA ASP A 33 -10.56 16.32 -10.92
C ASP A 33 -9.05 16.09 -10.91
N ALA A 34 -8.31 16.81 -11.76
CA ALA A 34 -6.85 16.74 -11.82
C ALA A 34 -6.19 17.05 -10.46
N GLN A 35 -6.85 17.85 -9.63
CA GLN A 35 -6.40 18.17 -8.28
C GLN A 35 -6.56 16.97 -7.33
N ALA A 36 -7.59 16.16 -7.53
CA ALA A 36 -7.76 14.90 -6.80
C ALA A 36 -6.67 13.89 -7.19
N ALA A 37 -6.35 13.75 -8.48
CA ALA A 37 -5.26 12.89 -8.93
C ALA A 37 -3.88 13.30 -8.36
N ALA A 38 -3.60 14.60 -8.27
CA ALA A 38 -2.38 15.12 -7.66
C ALA A 38 -2.31 14.86 -6.14
N ARG A 39 -3.43 15.01 -5.43
CA ARG A 39 -3.53 14.68 -3.99
C ARG A 39 -3.34 13.18 -3.77
N LEU A 40 -3.98 12.35 -4.59
CA LEU A 40 -3.82 10.91 -4.60
C LEU A 40 -2.34 10.53 -4.76
N ALA A 41 -1.66 11.09 -5.75
CA ALA A 41 -0.23 10.84 -5.98
C ALA A 41 0.63 11.23 -4.77
N ARG A 42 0.37 12.37 -4.12
CA ARG A 42 1.09 12.78 -2.90
C ARG A 42 0.83 11.83 -1.73
N THR A 43 -0.43 11.41 -1.52
CA THR A 43 -0.77 10.44 -0.49
C THR A 43 -0.08 9.10 -0.76
N ILE A 44 -0.06 8.64 -2.01
CA ILE A 44 0.66 7.43 -2.41
C ILE A 44 2.16 7.55 -2.11
N ASP A 45 2.75 8.72 -2.38
CA ASP A 45 4.17 8.99 -2.15
C ASP A 45 4.50 8.95 -0.65
N GLU A 46 3.71 9.63 0.19
CA GLU A 46 3.80 9.57 1.66
C GLU A 46 3.65 8.14 2.20
N ILE A 47 2.70 7.38 1.64
CA ILE A 47 2.48 5.98 1.98
C ILE A 47 3.71 5.13 1.59
N CYS A 48 4.26 5.36 0.40
CA CYS A 48 5.45 4.68 -0.10
C CYS A 48 6.68 5.01 0.76
N ASP A 49 6.85 6.26 1.19
CA ASP A 49 7.94 6.67 2.06
C ASP A 49 7.83 6.01 3.45
N ARG A 50 6.63 6.00 4.04
CA ARG A 50 6.38 5.27 5.31
C ARG A 50 6.65 3.78 5.16
N ALA A 51 6.22 3.19 4.05
CA ALA A 51 6.49 1.80 3.72
C ALA A 51 7.99 1.50 3.57
N ALA A 52 8.74 2.38 2.91
CA ALA A 52 10.20 2.26 2.75
C ALA A 52 10.91 2.39 4.10
N SER A 53 10.53 3.38 4.90
CA SER A 53 11.04 3.59 6.26
C SER A 53 10.77 2.40 7.17
N PHE A 54 9.56 1.83 7.10
CA PHE A 54 9.21 0.60 7.81
C PHE A 54 10.02 -0.59 7.30
N GLN A 55 10.24 -0.71 5.99
CA GLN A 55 11.06 -1.78 5.41
C GLN A 55 12.52 -1.69 5.84
N ARG A 56 13.12 -0.50 5.90
CA ARG A 56 14.48 -0.31 6.41
C ARG A 56 14.57 -0.65 7.90
N ARG A 57 13.59 -0.25 8.70
CA ARG A 57 13.54 -0.58 10.14
C ARG A 57 13.38 -2.08 10.41
N GLU A 58 12.46 -2.73 9.70
CA GLU A 58 12.08 -4.13 9.95
C GLU A 58 12.83 -5.17 9.11
N GLN A 59 13.73 -4.72 8.21
CA GLN A 59 14.42 -5.56 7.22
C GLN A 59 13.43 -6.53 6.54
N LEU A 60 12.43 -5.92 5.91
CA LEU A 60 11.34 -6.60 5.22
C LEU A 60 11.91 -7.43 4.05
N GLY A 61 12.06 -8.75 4.26
CA GLY A 61 12.47 -9.69 3.23
C GLY A 61 11.42 -9.84 2.10
N MET A 62 11.84 -10.42 0.97
CA MET A 62 11.04 -10.47 -0.26
C MET A 62 9.66 -11.14 -0.09
N PHE A 63 9.59 -12.25 0.66
CA PHE A 63 8.33 -12.93 1.00
C PHE A 63 7.33 -12.05 1.75
N ARG A 64 7.83 -11.24 2.68
CA ARG A 64 6.99 -10.40 3.52
C ARG A 64 6.39 -9.23 2.72
N ARG A 65 7.16 -8.72 1.76
CA ARG A 65 6.70 -7.68 0.84
C ARG A 65 5.65 -8.20 -0.12
N ALA A 66 5.81 -9.42 -0.63
CA ALA A 66 4.76 -10.08 -1.41
C ALA A 66 3.44 -10.21 -0.59
N ARG A 67 3.52 -10.60 0.68
CA ARG A 67 2.33 -10.63 1.57
C ARG A 67 1.69 -9.27 1.76
N PHE A 68 2.50 -8.23 1.99
CA PHE A 68 2.01 -6.84 2.05
C PHE A 68 1.23 -6.51 0.78
N GLY A 69 1.83 -6.77 -0.39
CA GLY A 69 1.20 -6.51 -1.68
C GLY A 69 -0.13 -7.25 -1.84
N THR A 70 -0.21 -8.53 -1.49
CA THR A 70 -1.46 -9.30 -1.59
C THR A 70 -2.56 -8.75 -0.69
N ALA A 71 -2.25 -8.45 0.58
CA ALA A 71 -3.23 -7.92 1.53
C ALA A 71 -3.71 -6.52 1.11
N PHE A 72 -2.78 -5.66 0.69
CA PHE A 72 -3.07 -4.32 0.19
C PHE A 72 -3.98 -4.37 -1.06
N LYS A 73 -3.66 -5.26 -2.03
CA LYS A 73 -4.48 -5.48 -3.22
C LYS A 73 -5.90 -5.90 -2.87
N LEU A 74 -6.04 -6.83 -1.93
CA LEU A 74 -7.34 -7.35 -1.53
C LEU A 74 -8.20 -6.23 -0.93
N GLU A 75 -7.65 -5.48 0.01
CA GLU A 75 -8.38 -4.46 0.74
C GLU A 75 -8.79 -3.28 -0.16
N LEU A 76 -7.93 -2.87 -1.10
CA LEU A 76 -8.30 -1.89 -2.13
C LEU A 76 -9.40 -2.39 -3.08
N LYS A 77 -9.37 -3.66 -3.47
CA LYS A 77 -10.45 -4.26 -4.26
C LYS A 77 -11.76 -4.27 -3.48
N HIS A 78 -11.71 -4.59 -2.18
CA HIS A 78 -12.88 -4.51 -1.29
C HIS A 78 -13.41 -3.08 -1.16
N ALA A 79 -12.53 -2.09 -1.19
CA ALA A 79 -12.89 -0.68 -1.21
C ALA A 79 -13.46 -0.19 -2.56
N GLY A 80 -13.55 -1.04 -3.59
CA GLY A 80 -14.15 -0.70 -4.89
C GLY A 80 -13.18 -0.12 -5.92
N TYR A 81 -11.87 -0.21 -5.70
CA TYR A 81 -10.89 0.28 -6.65
C TYR A 81 -10.70 -0.65 -7.85
N PRO A 82 -10.44 -0.09 -9.05
CA PRO A 82 -10.21 -0.88 -10.25
C PRO A 82 -8.91 -1.70 -10.13
N PRO A 83 -8.91 -2.97 -10.57
CA PRO A 83 -7.78 -3.88 -10.37
C PRO A 83 -6.48 -3.38 -11.00
N GLU A 84 -6.54 -2.64 -12.11
CA GLU A 84 -5.35 -2.08 -12.78
C GLU A 84 -4.68 -0.97 -11.97
N PHE A 85 -5.48 -0.12 -11.31
CA PHE A 85 -4.98 0.90 -10.40
C PHE A 85 -4.33 0.25 -9.18
N VAL A 86 -5.01 -0.74 -8.61
CA VAL A 86 -4.54 -1.50 -7.46
C VAL A 86 -3.24 -2.24 -7.77
N ASP A 87 -3.12 -2.85 -8.94
CA ASP A 87 -1.90 -3.53 -9.37
C ASP A 87 -0.73 -2.55 -9.56
N SER A 88 -0.97 -1.46 -10.29
CA SER A 88 0.01 -0.40 -10.52
C SER A 88 0.54 0.19 -9.23
N LEU A 89 -0.36 0.54 -8.31
CA LEU A 89 -0.03 1.08 -6.99
C LEU A 89 0.81 0.09 -6.18
N THR A 90 0.37 -1.17 -6.13
CA THR A 90 1.08 -2.22 -5.40
C THR A 90 2.46 -2.46 -5.98
N ARG A 91 2.61 -2.46 -7.30
CA ARG A 91 3.89 -2.66 -7.98
C ARG A 91 4.86 -1.53 -7.67
N ARG A 92 4.37 -0.27 -7.67
CA ARG A 92 5.15 0.92 -7.31
C ARG A 92 5.65 0.84 -5.87
N LEU A 93 4.76 0.45 -4.97
CA LEU A 93 5.05 0.35 -3.55
C LEU A 93 6.02 -0.80 -3.24
N LEU A 94 5.85 -1.95 -3.91
CA LEU A 94 6.84 -3.03 -3.90
C LEU A 94 8.19 -2.56 -4.44
N LEU A 95 8.23 -1.79 -5.54
CA LEU A 95 9.48 -1.28 -6.12
C LEU A 95 10.20 -0.31 -5.18
N VAL A 96 9.48 0.60 -4.52
CA VAL A 96 10.04 1.54 -3.55
C VAL A 96 10.65 0.79 -2.36
N MET A 97 9.93 -0.20 -1.81
CA MET A 97 10.48 -1.09 -0.79
C MET A 97 11.64 -1.97 -1.33
N ALA A 98 11.87 -2.05 -2.65
CA ALA A 98 12.94 -2.89 -3.23
C ALA A 98 14.28 -2.17 -3.26
N ARG A 99 14.22 -0.85 -3.22
CA ARG A 99 15.38 -0.02 -3.31
C ARG A 99 16.10 -0.06 -1.94
N PRO A 100 17.38 -0.46 -1.91
CA PRO A 100 18.17 -0.48 -0.67
C PRO A 100 18.32 0.91 -0.06
#